data_AF-A0A2H3AQF0-F1
#
_entry.id   AF-A0A2H3AQF0-F1
#
_cell.length_a   1.000
_cell.length_b   1.000
_cell.length_c   1.000
_cell.angle_alpha   90.00
_cell.angle_beta   90.00
_cell.angle_gamma   90.00
#
_symmetry.space_group_name_H-M   'P 1'
#
loop_
_entity.id
_entity.type
_entity.pdbx_description
1 polymer ?
#
loop_
_entity_poly.entity_id
_entity_poly.type
_entity_poly.pdbx_seq_one_letter_code
_entity_poly.pdbx_strand_id
1 'polypeptide(L)'
;MPPRNLYSFITNMNTNHNQLRSTNNTCEASTSTVTLRPEEEFNPQYCTQCDQTLWSIELMRNHLDLSGRHPYCHTCKRGFLNNNSFKTHLILSDYHHYCDDCDKEFQSASALKIHYEQSARHHRDYEEGDRERRAEGWEDELARQQEQEENREDPVALEKVEEQAPMSRVEVGIAILNLKKRLQCQPLPKATVKQTCPVCLCPTSKMSVTKCGHVFCSSCIRQTFEKNQGCPSCRKPGHLGQLRKIDLHIH
;
A
#
# COMPACT_ATOMS: atom_id res chain seq x y z
N MET A 1 -3.15 40.96 -6.72
CA MET A 1 -2.69 40.23 -7.92
C MET A 1 -2.69 38.75 -7.64
N PRO A 2 -3.56 37.97 -8.30
CA PRO A 2 -3.23 36.61 -8.73
C PRO A 2 -3.50 36.41 -10.24
N PRO A 3 -2.88 35.42 -10.90
CA PRO A 3 -2.84 35.36 -12.35
C PRO A 3 -4.02 34.59 -12.97
N ARG A 4 -4.61 35.26 -13.96
CA ARG A 4 -5.25 34.83 -15.21
C ARG A 4 -5.58 33.35 -15.38
N ASN A 5 -6.88 33.10 -15.32
CA ASN A 5 -7.58 31.93 -15.82
C ASN A 5 -7.74 32.04 -17.35
N LEU A 6 -7.17 31.09 -18.09
CA LEU A 6 -7.43 30.89 -19.52
C LEU A 6 -7.72 29.40 -19.69
N TYR A 7 -8.99 29.05 -19.85
CA TYR A 7 -9.52 28.54 -21.12
C TYR A 7 -11.01 28.23 -20.94
N SER A 8 -11.84 29.06 -21.56
CA SER A 8 -13.18 28.72 -22.02
C SER A 8 -13.09 27.82 -23.26
N PHE A 9 -14.25 27.31 -23.71
CA PHE A 9 -14.49 26.37 -24.82
C PHE A 9 -14.37 24.91 -24.35
N ILE A 10 -15.43 24.10 -24.34
CA ILE A 10 -16.50 23.95 -25.33
C ILE A 10 -17.84 23.69 -24.63
N THR A 11 -18.85 24.42 -25.10
CA THR A 11 -20.27 24.31 -24.77
C THR A 11 -20.89 23.00 -25.28
N ASN A 12 -21.79 22.45 -24.45
CA ASN A 12 -23.08 21.85 -24.80
C ASN A 12 -23.30 21.42 -26.27
N MET A 13 -23.60 20.14 -26.49
CA MET A 13 -24.68 19.76 -27.42
C MET A 13 -25.51 18.62 -26.86
N ASN A 14 -26.79 18.94 -26.75
CA ASN A 14 -27.91 18.17 -26.24
C ASN A 14 -28.34 17.07 -27.24
N THR A 15 -28.88 15.99 -26.69
CA THR A 15 -29.94 15.12 -27.22
C THR A 15 -30.38 15.33 -28.68
N ASN A 16 -30.24 14.30 -29.51
CA ASN A 16 -31.33 13.90 -30.40
C ASN A 16 -31.26 12.41 -30.80
N HIS A 17 -32.30 11.72 -30.37
CA HIS A 17 -32.63 10.35 -30.75
C HIS A 17 -33.59 10.47 -31.94
N ASN A 18 -33.25 10.02 -33.16
CA ASN A 18 -34.28 9.61 -34.13
C ASN A 18 -33.79 8.86 -35.37
N GLN A 19 -34.33 7.64 -35.49
CA GLN A 19 -34.99 7.04 -36.66
C GLN A 19 -34.25 6.87 -38.01
N LEU A 20 -34.14 5.57 -38.34
CA LEU A 20 -34.09 4.95 -39.67
C LEU A 20 -34.98 5.64 -40.72
N ARG A 21 -34.41 5.96 -41.90
CA ARG A 21 -35.13 5.84 -43.18
C ARG A 21 -34.17 5.66 -44.37
N SER A 22 -34.52 4.69 -45.20
CA SER A 22 -33.88 4.29 -46.45
C SER A 22 -34.34 5.16 -47.62
N THR A 23 -33.43 5.55 -48.52
CA THR A 23 -33.67 5.72 -49.98
C THR A 23 -32.36 5.68 -50.77
N ASN A 24 -32.43 5.06 -51.96
CA ASN A 24 -31.35 4.53 -52.79
C ASN A 24 -30.67 5.54 -53.75
N ASN A 25 -29.49 5.12 -54.25
CA ASN A 25 -28.83 5.42 -55.54
C ASN A 25 -28.32 6.87 -55.73
N THR A 26 -27.13 7.16 -56.27
CA THR A 26 -26.37 6.55 -57.36
C THR A 26 -24.85 6.66 -57.15
N CYS A 27 -24.14 5.75 -57.81
CA CYS A 27 -22.70 5.55 -57.91
C CYS A 27 -21.91 6.72 -58.50
N GLU A 28 -20.72 7.01 -57.94
CA GLU A 28 -19.55 7.43 -58.70
C GLU A 28 -18.26 6.97 -58.01
N ALA A 29 -17.41 6.34 -58.80
CA ALA A 29 -16.18 5.71 -58.37
C ALA A 29 -15.13 6.76 -57.99
N SER A 30 -14.60 6.66 -56.78
CA SER A 30 -13.32 7.25 -56.42
C SER A 30 -12.63 6.29 -55.47
N THR A 31 -11.76 5.48 -56.08
CA THR A 31 -10.72 4.70 -55.42
C THR A 31 -9.86 5.63 -54.56
N SER A 32 -10.24 5.79 -53.30
CA SER A 32 -9.35 6.21 -52.23
C SER A 32 -9.22 5.04 -51.29
N THR A 33 -8.14 4.29 -51.48
CA THR A 33 -7.65 3.30 -50.53
C THR A 33 -7.31 4.04 -49.24
N VAL A 34 -8.31 4.24 -48.39
CA VAL A 34 -8.09 4.51 -46.97
C VAL A 34 -7.50 3.22 -46.43
N THR A 35 -6.19 3.23 -46.25
CA THR A 35 -5.51 2.25 -45.42
C THR A 35 -6.17 2.31 -44.04
N LEU A 36 -7.00 1.31 -43.76
CA LEU A 36 -7.51 1.04 -42.42
C LEU A 36 -6.27 0.91 -41.53
N ARG A 37 -6.03 1.93 -40.71
CA ARG A 37 -5.06 1.87 -39.62
C ARG A 37 -5.51 0.76 -38.67
N PRO A 38 -4.56 0.09 -37.99
CA PRO A 38 -4.86 -1.07 -37.15
C PRO A 38 -5.97 -0.70 -36.18
N GLU A 39 -6.94 -1.60 -35.99
CA GLU A 39 -7.98 -1.47 -34.97
C GLU A 39 -7.28 -1.22 -33.63
N GLU A 40 -7.18 0.05 -33.24
CA GLU A 40 -6.75 0.41 -31.90
C GLU A 40 -7.78 -0.23 -30.98
N GLU A 41 -7.34 -1.13 -30.11
CA GLU A 41 -8.18 -1.81 -29.13
C GLU A 41 -8.85 -0.75 -28.25
N PHE A 42 -10.01 -0.28 -28.68
CA PHE A 42 -10.84 0.67 -27.96
C PHE A 42 -11.32 -0.03 -26.70
N ASN A 43 -10.74 0.34 -25.56
CA ASN A 43 -11.14 -0.16 -24.25
C ASN A 43 -11.84 0.95 -23.45
N PRO A 44 -13.12 1.25 -23.75
CA PRO A 44 -13.85 2.30 -23.06
C PRO A 44 -13.99 2.00 -21.56
N GLN A 45 -13.72 3.01 -20.73
CA GLN A 45 -13.84 2.98 -19.28
C GLN A 45 -15.08 3.78 -18.87
N TYR A 46 -15.98 3.18 -18.11
CA TYR A 46 -17.19 3.85 -17.65
C TYR A 46 -17.07 4.29 -16.19
N CYS A 47 -17.39 5.56 -15.92
CA CYS A 47 -17.46 6.11 -14.57
C CYS A 47 -18.91 6.10 -14.08
N THR A 48 -19.18 5.30 -13.04
CA THR A 48 -20.52 5.13 -12.45
C THR A 48 -21.02 6.32 -11.63
N GLN A 49 -20.14 7.21 -11.18
CA GLN A 49 -20.54 8.38 -10.39
C GLN A 49 -20.86 9.60 -11.26
N CYS A 50 -20.25 9.66 -12.44
CA CYS A 50 -20.41 10.78 -13.37
C CYS A 50 -21.24 10.43 -14.60
N ASP A 51 -21.64 9.17 -14.75
CA ASP A 51 -22.33 8.61 -15.92
C ASP A 51 -21.64 8.96 -17.24
N GLN A 52 -20.32 8.86 -17.25
CA GLN A 52 -19.48 9.21 -18.39
C GLN A 52 -18.67 8.01 -18.87
N THR A 53 -18.71 7.78 -20.17
CA THR A 53 -17.84 6.81 -20.85
C THR A 53 -16.62 7.55 -21.37
N LEU A 54 -15.45 7.13 -20.90
CA LEU A 54 -14.16 7.61 -21.33
C LEU A 54 -13.52 6.54 -22.22
N TRP A 55 -12.67 6.97 -23.12
CA TRP A 55 -12.23 6.21 -24.28
C TRP A 55 -10.75 5.78 -24.12
N SER A 56 -10.19 6.02 -22.94
CA SER A 56 -8.86 5.59 -22.53
C SER A 56 -8.76 5.57 -21.01
N ILE A 57 -7.90 4.70 -20.47
CA ILE A 57 -7.54 4.66 -19.05
C ILE A 57 -6.90 5.99 -18.62
N GLU A 58 -6.13 6.64 -19.50
CA GLU A 58 -5.47 7.91 -19.18
C GLU A 58 -6.49 9.05 -19.02
N LEU A 59 -7.50 9.07 -19.89
CA LEU A 59 -8.61 10.02 -19.77
C LEU A 59 -9.45 9.75 -18.52
N MET A 60 -9.62 8.49 -18.12
CA MET A 60 -10.25 8.12 -16.85
C MET A 60 -9.47 8.65 -15.66
N ARG A 61 -8.14 8.55 -15.64
CA ARG A 61 -7.32 9.13 -14.57
C ARG A 61 -7.50 10.64 -14.48
N ASN A 62 -7.36 11.34 -15.60
CA ASN A 62 -7.56 12.79 -15.64
C ASN A 62 -8.97 13.21 -15.21
N HIS A 63 -9.99 12.42 -15.56
CA HIS A 63 -11.35 12.66 -15.09
C HIS A 63 -11.47 12.54 -13.56
N LEU A 64 -10.87 11.50 -12.96
CA LEU A 64 -10.86 11.34 -11.51
C LEU A 64 -10.12 12.48 -10.81
N ASP A 65 -9.05 12.99 -11.41
CA ASP A 65 -8.23 14.06 -10.83
C ASP A 65 -8.88 15.45 -10.94
N LEU A 66 -9.66 15.72 -11.99
CA LEU A 66 -10.12 17.08 -12.33
C LEU A 66 -11.62 17.32 -12.14
N SER A 67 -12.45 16.29 -12.16
CA SER A 67 -13.92 16.44 -12.22
C SER A 67 -14.55 17.05 -10.95
N GLY A 68 -13.83 17.10 -9.83
CA GLY A 68 -14.31 17.62 -8.54
C GLY A 68 -15.47 16.84 -7.91
N ARG A 69 -16.03 15.85 -8.62
CA ARG A 69 -17.09 14.93 -8.13
C ARG A 69 -16.53 13.65 -7.53
N HIS A 70 -15.21 13.50 -7.57
CA HIS A 70 -14.47 12.35 -7.10
C HIS A 70 -13.59 12.74 -5.92
N PRO A 71 -13.48 11.90 -4.88
CA PRO A 71 -12.54 12.14 -3.78
C PRO A 71 -11.10 12.23 -4.31
N TYR A 72 -10.35 13.22 -3.81
CA TYR A 72 -8.99 13.48 -4.24
C TYR A 72 -8.06 13.57 -3.04
N CYS A 73 -6.97 12.80 -3.08
CA CYS A 73 -5.89 12.92 -2.11
C CYS A 73 -4.95 14.06 -2.55
N HIS A 74 -4.90 15.15 -1.78
CA HIS A 74 -3.99 16.26 -2.06
C HIS A 74 -2.52 15.92 -1.78
N THR A 75 -2.25 15.09 -0.77
CA THR A 75 -0.89 14.67 -0.40
C THR A 75 -0.27 13.78 -1.49
N CYS A 76 -1.01 12.79 -1.98
CA CYS A 76 -0.57 11.87 -3.03
C CYS A 76 -0.89 12.35 -4.45
N LYS A 77 -1.61 13.47 -4.59
CA LYS A 77 -2.07 14.05 -5.87
C LYS A 77 -2.80 13.04 -6.75
N ARG A 78 -3.79 12.34 -6.18
CA ARG A 78 -4.48 11.23 -6.84
C ARG A 78 -5.99 11.27 -6.58
N GLY A 79 -6.76 11.18 -7.66
CA GLY A 79 -8.21 11.03 -7.66
C GLY A 79 -8.65 9.57 -7.51
N PHE A 80 -9.79 9.38 -6.86
CA PHE A 80 -10.37 8.06 -6.58
C PHE A 80 -11.79 7.99 -7.09
N LEU A 81 -12.21 6.80 -7.53
CA LEU A 81 -13.55 6.60 -8.08
C LEU A 81 -14.64 6.90 -7.06
N ASN A 82 -14.45 6.53 -5.79
CA ASN A 82 -15.42 6.72 -4.72
C ASN A 82 -14.72 6.85 -3.35
N ASN A 83 -15.51 7.16 -2.32
CA ASN A 83 -14.99 7.40 -0.97
C ASN A 83 -14.41 6.13 -0.33
N ASN A 84 -14.92 4.95 -0.67
CA ASN A 84 -14.40 3.69 -0.16
C ASN A 84 -12.98 3.41 -0.67
N SER A 85 -12.73 3.63 -1.96
CA SER A 85 -11.38 3.53 -2.54
C SER A 85 -10.42 4.56 -1.96
N PHE A 86 -10.92 5.76 -1.66
CA PHE A 86 -10.14 6.80 -1.00
C PHE A 86 -9.78 6.45 0.45
N LYS A 87 -10.75 6.00 1.27
CA LYS A 87 -10.49 5.49 2.63
C LYS A 87 -9.50 4.32 2.63
N THR A 88 -9.69 3.37 1.73
CA THR A 88 -8.75 2.24 1.56
C THR A 88 -7.33 2.73 1.26
N HIS A 89 -7.19 3.78 0.44
CA HIS A 89 -5.90 4.41 0.19
C HIS A 89 -5.31 5.03 1.46
N LEU A 90 -6.10 5.76 2.25
CA LEU A 90 -5.63 6.36 3.51
C LEU A 90 -5.19 5.30 4.53
N ILE A 91 -5.90 4.18 4.62
CA ILE A 91 -5.60 3.09 5.56
C ILE A 91 -4.34 2.32 5.17
N LEU A 92 -4.13 2.08 3.87
CA LEU A 92 -3.03 1.25 3.37
C LEU A 92 -1.76 2.03 3.04
N SER A 93 -1.81 3.36 2.98
CA SER A 93 -0.66 4.17 2.61
C SER A 93 0.23 4.44 3.81
N ASP A 94 1.53 4.14 3.70
CA ASP A 94 2.52 4.46 4.73
C ASP A 94 2.70 5.99 4.95
N TYR A 95 2.22 6.80 4.00
CA TYR A 95 2.28 8.27 4.05
C TYR A 95 1.08 8.90 4.75
N HIS A 96 0.04 8.12 5.03
CA HIS A 96 -1.17 8.59 5.69
C HIS A 96 -1.33 7.86 7.01
N HIS A 97 -1.43 8.62 8.10
CA HIS A 97 -1.70 8.07 9.41
C HIS A 97 -3.17 8.32 9.71
N TYR A 98 -4.04 7.40 9.30
CA TYR A 98 -5.49 7.59 9.35
C TYR A 98 -6.19 6.57 10.27
N CYS A 99 -7.20 7.05 11.02
CA CYS A 99 -8.11 6.23 11.81
C CYS A 99 -9.49 6.17 11.16
N ASP A 100 -9.95 4.98 10.78
CA ASP A 100 -11.24 4.78 10.10
C ASP A 100 -12.44 4.97 11.03
N ASP A 101 -12.33 4.58 12.31
CA ASP A 101 -13.43 4.72 13.27
C ASP A 101 -13.69 6.19 13.65
N CYS A 102 -12.65 7.02 13.60
CA CYS A 102 -12.73 8.43 13.96
C CYS A 102 -12.74 9.37 12.76
N ASP A 103 -12.55 8.87 11.53
CA ASP A 103 -12.42 9.66 10.30
C ASP A 103 -11.36 10.78 10.41
N LYS A 104 -10.22 10.49 11.06
CA LYS A 104 -9.15 11.48 11.33
C LYS A 104 -7.80 11.06 10.76
N GLU A 105 -7.09 12.04 10.20
CA GLU A 105 -5.69 11.93 9.76
C GLU A 105 -4.77 12.61 10.79
N PHE A 106 -3.63 11.99 11.05
CA PHE A 106 -2.61 12.41 12.01
C PHE A 106 -1.30 12.75 11.29
N GLN A 107 -0.46 13.57 11.93
CA GLN A 107 0.79 14.03 11.31
C GLN A 107 1.88 12.95 11.33
N SER A 108 1.80 12.01 12.26
CA SER A 108 2.80 10.95 12.44
C SER A 108 2.18 9.61 12.84
N ALA A 109 2.92 8.53 12.61
CA ALA A 109 2.54 7.19 13.06
C ALA A 109 2.45 7.12 14.59
N SER A 110 3.32 7.86 15.30
CA SER A 110 3.31 7.99 16.76
C SER A 110 2.00 8.64 17.25
N ALA A 111 1.53 9.71 16.61
CA ALA A 111 0.26 10.35 16.95
C ALA A 111 -0.95 9.43 16.73
N LEU A 112 -0.99 8.71 15.60
CA LEU A 112 -2.05 7.72 15.35
C LEU A 112 -2.02 6.57 16.38
N LYS A 113 -0.83 6.11 16.79
CA LYS A 113 -0.70 5.07 17.81
C LYS A 113 -1.23 5.54 19.15
N ILE A 114 -0.84 6.74 19.58
CA ILE A 114 -1.34 7.38 20.80
C ILE A 114 -2.87 7.53 20.74
N HIS A 115 -3.41 7.90 19.59
CA HIS A 115 -4.85 8.01 19.40
C HIS A 115 -5.57 6.69 19.70
N TYR A 116 -5.10 5.55 19.16
CA TYR A 116 -5.70 4.24 19.44
C TYR A 116 -5.56 3.81 20.90
N GLU A 117 -4.44 4.15 21.54
CA GLU A 117 -4.16 3.73 22.92
C GLU A 117 -4.91 4.57 23.97
N GLN A 118 -5.06 5.88 23.73
CA GLN A 118 -5.50 6.83 24.75
C GLN A 118 -6.82 7.53 24.42
N SER A 119 -7.35 7.43 23.20
CA SER A 119 -8.68 7.96 22.92
C SER A 119 -9.75 7.09 23.58
N ALA A 120 -10.70 7.76 24.23
CA ALA A 120 -11.83 7.09 24.87
C ALA A 120 -12.64 6.26 23.87
N ARG A 121 -12.69 6.68 22.60
CA ARG A 121 -13.44 5.99 21.53
C ARG A 121 -12.93 4.59 21.20
N HIS A 122 -11.67 4.30 21.51
CA HIS A 122 -11.03 3.01 21.23
C HIS A 122 -10.91 2.13 22.47
N HIS A 123 -11.26 2.63 23.66
CA HIS A 123 -11.20 1.87 24.89
C HIS A 123 -12.49 1.07 25.14
N ARG A 124 -12.35 -0.15 25.68
CA ARG A 124 -13.46 -1.11 25.86
C ARG A 124 -14.56 -0.65 26.83
N ASP A 125 -14.29 0.39 27.63
CA ASP A 125 -15.21 0.92 28.64
C ASP A 125 -15.94 2.19 28.17
N TYR A 126 -15.95 2.49 26.87
CA TYR A 126 -16.66 3.66 26.33
C TYR A 126 -18.18 3.54 26.51
N GLU A 127 -18.76 4.42 27.31
CA GLU A 127 -20.21 4.63 27.37
C GLU A 127 -20.63 5.73 26.38
N GLU A 128 -21.77 5.53 25.70
CA GLU A 128 -22.31 6.48 24.72
C GLU A 128 -22.73 7.79 25.41
N GLY A 129 -21.77 8.72 25.52
CA GLY A 129 -21.92 9.97 26.28
C GLY A 129 -20.60 10.61 26.71
N ASP A 130 -19.51 9.84 26.72
CA ASP A 130 -18.18 10.34 27.06
C ASP A 130 -17.60 11.20 25.92
N ARG A 131 -17.92 12.49 25.95
CA ARG A 131 -17.28 13.46 25.06
C ARG A 131 -15.80 13.60 25.47
N GLU A 132 -14.90 13.19 24.57
CA GLU A 132 -13.44 13.39 24.67
C GLU A 132 -13.18 14.86 25.05
N ARG A 133 -12.75 15.09 26.31
CA ARG A 133 -12.54 16.45 26.87
C ARG A 133 -11.23 17.07 26.39
N ARG A 134 -10.34 16.25 25.82
CA ARG A 134 -9.01 16.67 25.39
C ARG A 134 -9.10 17.51 24.12
N ALA A 135 -8.32 18.58 24.06
CA ALA A 135 -8.31 19.53 22.95
C ALA A 135 -7.84 18.87 21.65
N GLU A 136 -8.33 19.31 20.50
CA GLU A 136 -7.90 18.80 19.18
C GLU A 136 -6.38 18.94 18.99
N GLY A 137 -5.73 17.91 18.43
CA GLY A 137 -4.28 17.91 18.16
C GLY A 137 -3.41 17.55 19.35
N TRP A 138 -4.00 17.05 20.44
CA TRP A 138 -3.26 16.56 21.59
C TRP A 138 -2.41 15.32 21.28
N GLU A 139 -2.85 14.51 20.32
CA GLU A 139 -2.15 13.31 19.88
C GLU A 139 -0.80 13.66 19.27
N ASP A 140 -0.78 14.69 18.41
CA ASP A 140 0.44 15.19 17.77
C ASP A 140 1.39 15.84 18.78
N GLU A 141 0.85 16.55 19.78
CA GLU A 141 1.66 17.15 20.85
C GLU A 141 2.31 16.09 21.74
N LEU A 142 1.56 15.06 22.14
CA LEU A 142 2.12 13.98 22.96
C LEU A 142 3.14 13.15 22.18
N ALA A 143 2.90 12.92 20.89
CA ALA A 143 3.87 12.26 20.02
C ALA A 143 5.21 13.01 19.99
N ARG A 144 5.17 14.34 19.82
CA ARG A 144 6.39 15.17 19.87
C ARG A 144 7.11 15.10 21.21
N GLN A 145 6.38 15.06 22.33
CA GLN A 145 6.97 14.97 23.66
C GLN A 145 7.64 13.61 23.88
N GLN A 146 6.99 12.51 23.50
CA GLN A 146 7.58 11.18 23.57
C GLN A 146 8.83 11.08 22.68
N GLU A 147 8.78 11.60 21.46
CA GLU A 147 9.95 11.64 20.58
C GLU A 147 11.10 12.45 21.18
N GLN A 148 10.81 13.56 21.87
CA GLN A 148 11.83 14.34 22.57
C GLN A 148 12.42 13.60 23.76
N GLU A 149 11.62 12.84 24.52
CA GLU A 149 12.09 12.03 25.64
C GLU A 149 12.90 10.82 25.19
N GLU A 150 12.48 10.13 24.12
CA GLU A 150 13.23 9.02 23.50
C GLU A 150 14.56 9.50 22.90
N ASN A 151 14.57 10.71 22.31
CA ASN A 151 15.80 11.35 21.82
C ASN A 151 16.59 12.06 22.92
N ARG A 152 16.04 12.18 24.13
CA ARG A 152 16.79 12.69 25.29
C ARG A 152 17.71 11.56 25.70
N GLU A 153 18.92 11.59 25.16
CA GLU A 153 20.01 10.75 25.67
C GLU A 153 20.02 10.91 27.18
N ASP A 154 19.86 9.80 27.91
CA ASP A 154 20.26 9.77 29.30
C ASP A 154 21.67 10.33 29.34
N PRO A 155 21.99 11.34 30.17
CA PRO A 155 23.39 11.62 30.44
C PRO A 155 23.92 10.33 31.04
N VAL A 156 24.55 9.50 30.22
CA VAL A 156 25.34 8.36 30.64
C VAL A 156 26.17 8.92 31.77
N ALA A 157 25.93 8.40 32.97
CA ALA A 157 26.69 8.79 34.14
C ALA A 157 28.16 8.66 33.75
N LEU A 158 28.80 9.80 33.50
CA LEU A 158 30.24 9.91 33.36
C LEU A 158 30.80 9.63 34.76
N GLU A 159 30.77 8.35 35.16
CA GLU A 159 31.78 7.84 36.06
C GLU A 159 33.10 7.97 35.31
N LYS A 160 33.79 9.08 35.64
CA LYS A 160 35.20 9.41 35.38
C LYS A 160 35.96 8.32 34.62
N VAL A 161 35.92 8.38 33.29
CA VAL A 161 37.01 7.82 32.49
C VAL A 161 38.10 8.88 32.50
N GLU A 162 39.18 8.57 33.22
CA GLU A 162 40.40 9.38 33.25
C GLU A 162 40.82 9.74 31.82
N GLU A 163 41.14 11.01 31.58
CA GLU A 163 41.64 11.52 30.30
C GLU A 163 42.87 10.73 29.85
N GLN A 164 42.66 9.69 29.04
CA GLN A 164 43.71 9.16 28.20
C GLN A 164 43.76 10.00 26.93
N ALA A 165 44.93 10.60 26.73
CA ALA A 165 45.23 11.66 25.77
C ALA A 165 44.61 11.41 24.37
N PRO A 166 44.20 12.48 23.67
CA PRO A 166 43.61 12.35 22.34
C PRO A 166 44.57 11.65 21.39
N MET A 167 44.10 10.56 20.78
CA MET A 167 44.88 9.79 19.80
C MET A 167 45.38 10.71 18.68
N SER A 168 46.62 10.50 18.24
CA SER A 168 47.20 11.27 17.15
C SER A 168 46.38 11.11 15.86
N ARG A 169 46.44 12.10 14.96
CA ARG A 169 45.78 12.05 13.64
C ARG A 169 46.10 10.76 12.87
N VAL A 170 47.28 10.18 13.07
CA VAL A 170 47.70 8.94 12.44
C VAL A 170 46.96 7.73 13.03
N GLU A 171 46.82 7.67 14.35
CA GLU A 171 46.11 6.60 15.05
C GLU A 171 44.60 6.65 14.79
N VAL A 172 44.02 7.85 14.70
CA VAL A 172 42.62 8.02 14.25
C VAL A 172 42.46 7.53 12.81
N GLY A 173 43.40 7.86 11.93
CA GLY A 173 43.40 7.35 10.55
C GLY A 173 43.46 5.83 10.48
N ILE A 174 44.32 5.20 11.28
CA ILE A 174 44.44 3.74 11.38
C ILE A 174 43.17 3.12 11.97
N ALA A 175 42.57 3.73 12.99
CA ALA A 175 41.31 3.27 13.59
C ALA A 175 40.14 3.34 12.60
N ILE A 176 40.03 4.42 11.81
CA ILE A 176 39.01 4.56 10.76
C ILE A 176 39.23 3.54 9.65
N LEU A 177 40.48 3.31 9.23
CA LEU A 177 40.79 2.29 8.22
C LEU A 177 40.45 0.88 8.71
N ASN A 178 40.75 0.56 9.97
CA ASN A 178 40.40 -0.71 10.59
C ASN A 178 38.88 -0.88 10.76
N LEU A 179 38.16 0.18 11.12
CA LEU A 179 36.68 0.18 11.19
C LEU A 179 36.07 -0.05 9.80
N LYS A 180 36.56 0.64 8.77
CA LYS A 180 36.11 0.47 7.38
C LYS A 180 36.40 -0.94 6.87
N LYS A 181 37.53 -1.54 7.26
CA LYS A 181 37.87 -2.93 6.96
C LYS A 181 36.96 -3.94 7.68
N ARG A 182 36.52 -3.63 8.91
CA ARG A 182 35.54 -4.45 9.65
C ARG A 182 34.13 -4.36 9.05
N LEU A 183 33.71 -3.19 8.60
CA LEU A 183 32.41 -2.97 7.94
C LEU A 183 32.36 -3.59 6.54
N GLN A 184 33.49 -3.64 5.81
CA GLN A 184 33.58 -4.29 4.50
C GLN A 184 33.60 -5.82 4.55
N CYS A 185 33.83 -6.43 5.72
CA CYS A 185 33.86 -7.88 5.89
C CYS A 185 32.69 -8.45 6.70
N GLN A 186 31.67 -7.66 7.05
CA GLN A 186 30.43 -8.19 7.60
C GLN A 186 29.38 -8.29 6.48
N PRO A 187 29.10 -9.48 5.93
CA PRO A 187 27.83 -9.68 5.26
C PRO A 187 26.73 -9.41 6.28
N LEU A 188 25.75 -8.58 5.90
CA LEU A 188 24.51 -8.40 6.65
C LEU A 188 24.00 -9.78 7.11
N PRO A 189 23.56 -9.96 8.37
CA PRO A 189 22.92 -11.20 8.76
C PRO A 189 21.70 -11.38 7.87
N LYS A 190 21.81 -12.30 6.89
CA LYS A 190 20.66 -12.73 6.11
C LYS A 190 19.69 -13.31 7.11
N ALA A 191 18.61 -12.57 7.41
CA ALA A 191 17.56 -13.04 8.29
C ALA A 191 16.96 -14.29 7.64
N THR A 192 17.37 -15.45 8.14
CA THR A 192 16.86 -16.74 7.66
C THR A 192 15.44 -16.89 8.19
N VAL A 193 14.47 -16.76 7.30
CA VAL A 193 13.06 -16.93 7.65
C VAL A 193 12.83 -18.40 8.01
N LYS A 194 12.81 -18.71 9.31
CA LYS A 194 12.53 -20.06 9.83
C LYS A 194 11.02 -20.30 9.84
N GLN A 195 10.45 -20.74 8.72
CA GLN A 195 9.05 -21.17 8.68
C GLN A 195 8.90 -22.58 9.26
N THR A 196 8.04 -22.74 10.26
CA THR A 196 7.70 -24.02 10.88
C THR A 196 6.42 -24.58 10.26
N CYS A 197 6.33 -25.90 10.17
CA CYS A 197 5.10 -26.53 9.69
C CYS A 197 4.00 -26.45 10.77
N PRO A 198 2.80 -25.93 10.47
CA PRO A 198 1.74 -25.79 11.49
C PRO A 198 1.09 -27.13 11.89
N VAL A 199 1.37 -28.24 11.19
CA VAL A 199 0.83 -29.57 11.51
C VAL A 199 1.74 -30.35 12.44
N CYS A 200 3.06 -30.31 12.21
CA CYS A 200 4.03 -31.09 12.99
C CYS A 200 5.02 -30.24 13.80
N LEU A 201 4.95 -28.92 13.65
CA LEU A 201 5.85 -27.93 14.26
C LEU A 201 7.34 -28.07 13.87
N CYS A 202 7.67 -28.93 12.90
CA CYS A 202 9.04 -29.11 12.45
C CYS A 202 9.55 -27.92 11.61
N PRO A 203 10.76 -27.39 11.88
CA PRO A 203 11.39 -26.30 11.14
C PRO A 203 12.12 -26.81 9.87
N THR A 204 11.42 -27.58 9.05
CA THR A 204 12.02 -28.26 7.88
C THR A 204 12.12 -27.34 6.67
N SER A 205 13.26 -27.36 5.95
CA SER A 205 13.45 -26.61 4.71
C SER A 205 12.63 -27.10 3.51
N LYS A 206 12.13 -28.35 3.57
CA LYS A 206 11.30 -28.97 2.53
C LYS A 206 9.82 -28.68 2.77
N MET A 207 9.35 -27.56 2.24
CA MET A 207 7.96 -27.12 2.36
C MET A 207 7.19 -27.33 1.05
N SER A 208 5.86 -27.35 1.15
CA SER A 208 4.97 -27.49 0.00
C SER A 208 3.73 -26.63 0.20
N VAL A 209 3.28 -26.03 -0.89
CA VAL A 209 2.13 -25.13 -0.94
C VAL A 209 0.99 -25.80 -1.68
N THR A 210 -0.18 -25.76 -1.06
CA THR A 210 -1.43 -26.22 -1.63
C THR A 210 -1.96 -25.22 -2.67
N LYS A 211 -2.85 -25.64 -3.57
CA LYS A 211 -3.52 -24.73 -4.54
C LYS A 211 -4.22 -23.54 -3.85
N CYS A 212 -4.63 -23.72 -2.60
CA CYS A 212 -5.26 -22.68 -1.79
C CYS A 212 -4.28 -21.74 -1.05
N GLY A 213 -2.97 -21.86 -1.27
CA GLY A 213 -1.97 -20.93 -0.76
C GLY A 213 -1.38 -21.29 0.61
N HIS A 214 -1.90 -22.30 1.30
CA HIS A 214 -1.37 -22.72 2.61
C HIS A 214 -0.12 -23.58 2.47
N VAL A 215 0.86 -23.32 3.34
CA VAL A 215 2.22 -23.88 3.32
C VAL A 215 2.43 -24.85 4.48
N PHE A 216 2.97 -26.04 4.20
CA PHE A 216 3.23 -27.09 5.18
C PHE A 216 4.52 -27.85 4.86
N CYS A 217 4.99 -28.69 5.79
CA CYS A 217 6.02 -29.67 5.50
C CYS A 217 5.56 -30.67 4.42
N SER A 218 6.43 -31.05 3.48
CA SER A 218 6.06 -31.96 2.39
C SER A 218 5.50 -33.30 2.86
N SER A 219 5.96 -33.86 3.98
CA SER A 219 5.41 -35.12 4.51
C SER A 219 4.00 -34.94 5.09
N CYS A 220 3.77 -33.83 5.79
CA CYS A 220 2.51 -33.52 6.47
C CYS A 220 1.36 -33.40 5.47
N ILE A 221 1.50 -32.54 4.47
CA ILE A 221 0.43 -32.27 3.53
C ILE A 221 0.17 -33.45 2.58
N ARG A 222 1.20 -34.25 2.27
CA ARG A 222 1.03 -35.50 1.49
C ARG A 222 0.18 -36.52 2.24
N GLN A 223 0.47 -36.76 3.53
CA GLN A 223 -0.32 -37.69 4.36
C GLN A 223 -1.78 -37.22 4.50
N THR A 224 -2.02 -35.91 4.62
CA THR A 224 -3.38 -35.37 4.69
C THR A 224 -4.16 -35.64 3.41
N PHE A 225 -3.57 -35.35 2.24
CA PHE A 225 -4.22 -35.57 0.94
C PHE A 225 -4.38 -37.06 0.59
N GLU A 226 -3.45 -37.93 1.00
CA GLU A 226 -3.56 -39.39 0.83
C GLU A 226 -4.72 -39.98 1.66
N LYS A 227 -5.04 -39.37 2.81
CA LYS A 227 -6.19 -39.75 3.65
C LYS A 227 -7.51 -39.09 3.20
N ASN A 228 -7.57 -38.50 2.00
CA ASN A 228 -8.70 -37.73 1.47
C ASN A 228 -9.16 -36.58 2.39
N GLN A 229 -8.28 -36.10 3.26
CA GLN A 229 -8.56 -34.92 4.09
C GLN A 229 -8.16 -33.69 3.27
N GLY A 230 -9.04 -32.69 3.21
CA GLY A 230 -8.75 -31.42 2.53
C GLY A 230 -7.60 -30.65 3.21
N CYS A 231 -7.32 -29.43 2.73
CA CYS A 231 -6.28 -28.60 3.32
C CYS A 231 -6.48 -28.43 4.85
N PRO A 232 -5.46 -28.66 5.71
CA PRO A 232 -5.60 -28.51 7.16
C PRO A 232 -6.09 -27.14 7.63
N SER A 233 -5.74 -26.06 6.89
CA SER A 233 -6.08 -24.70 7.28
C SER A 233 -7.48 -24.27 6.81
N CYS A 234 -7.91 -24.68 5.61
CA CYS A 234 -9.15 -24.16 5.01
C CYS A 234 -10.11 -25.23 4.49
N ARG A 235 -9.81 -26.51 4.72
CA ARG A 235 -10.61 -27.70 4.35
C ARG A 235 -10.92 -27.85 2.86
N LYS A 236 -10.38 -26.99 1.99
CA LYS A 236 -10.55 -27.10 0.53
C LYS A 236 -10.02 -28.45 0.02
N PRO A 237 -10.75 -29.15 -0.85
CA PRO A 237 -10.31 -30.42 -1.41
C PRO A 237 -9.05 -30.20 -2.25
N GLY A 238 -8.13 -31.17 -2.19
CA GLY A 238 -6.87 -31.12 -2.90
C GLY A 238 -6.30 -32.52 -3.08
N HIS A 239 -5.41 -32.66 -4.06
CA HIS A 239 -4.75 -33.92 -4.38
C HIS A 239 -3.24 -33.71 -4.52
N LEU A 240 -2.44 -34.78 -4.45
CA LEU A 240 -0.97 -34.70 -4.44
C LEU A 240 -0.38 -33.92 -5.63
N GLY A 241 -0.95 -34.03 -6.83
CA GLY A 241 -0.47 -33.33 -8.03
C GLY A 241 -0.63 -31.80 -8.02
N GLN A 242 -1.36 -31.24 -7.05
CA GLN A 242 -1.55 -29.79 -6.89
C GLN A 242 -0.52 -29.15 -5.94
N LEU A 243 0.32 -29.97 -5.29
CA LEU A 243 1.31 -29.48 -4.34
C LEU A 243 2.54 -28.95 -5.09
N ARG A 244 2.85 -27.67 -4.87
CA ARG A 244 4.09 -27.06 -5.36
C ARG A 244 5.14 -27.10 -4.26
N LYS A 245 6.31 -27.66 -4.53
CA LYS A 245 7.44 -27.66 -3.59
C LYS A 245 8.07 -26.27 -3.53
N ILE A 246 8.39 -25.83 -2.33
CA ILE A 246 9.18 -24.62 -2.10
C ILE A 246 10.43 -25.06 -1.34
N ASP A 247 11.57 -24.80 -1.96
CA ASP A 247 12.87 -24.94 -1.32
C ASP A 247 13.27 -23.58 -0.76
N LEU A 248 13.13 -23.43 0.57
CA LEU A 248 13.69 -22.29 1.28
C LEU A 248 15.21 -22.52 1.36
N HIS A 249 15.93 -22.09 0.32
CA HIS A 249 17.39 -22.15 0.26
C HIS A 249 17.98 -21.24 1.34
N ILE A 250 18.56 -21.87 2.37
CA ILE A 250 19.31 -21.23 3.43
C ILE A 250 20.72 -20.98 2.89
N HIS A 251 21.07 -19.72 2.63
CA HIS A 251 22.44 -19.26 2.39
C HIS A 251 22.84 -18.25 3.45
#